data_AF-A0A3N5QBU0-F1
#
_entry.id   AF-A0A3N5QBU0-F1
#
_cell.length_a   1.000
_cell.length_b   1.000
_cell.length_c   1.000
_cell.angle_alpha   90.00
_cell.angle_beta   90.00
_cell.angle_gamma   90.00
#
_symmetry.space_group_name_H-M   'P 1'
#
loop_
_entity.id
_entity.type
_entity.pdbx_description
1 polymer ?
#
loop_
_entity_poly.entity_id
_entity_poly.type
_entity_poly.pdbx_seq_one_letter_code
_entity_poly.pdbx_strand_id
1 'polypeptide(L)' 'MSKRNSKNFEQSLMRLEEIADKLESDEIGLEDALLLYEEGINLSRECLNSLKNAEIKITELKKKVEDISIGEKDLFDE' A
#
# COMPACT_ATOMS: atom_id res chain seq x y z
N MET A 1 -1.11 7.74 -15.08
CA MET A 1 0.07 7.88 -14.18
C MET A 1 0.11 6.77 -13.13
N SER A 2 0.33 5.49 -13.50
CA SER A 2 0.18 4.37 -12.54
C SER A 2 1.47 3.66 -12.11
N LYS A 3 2.64 4.09 -12.60
CA LYS A 3 3.91 3.38 -12.37
C LYS A 3 4.80 3.97 -11.25
N ARG A 4 4.46 5.15 -10.70
CA ARG A 4 5.27 5.78 -9.63
C ARG A 4 4.89 5.27 -8.23
N ASN A 5 3.61 4.96 -7.99
CA ASN A 5 3.16 4.56 -6.66
C ASN A 5 3.58 3.14 -6.27
N SER A 6 3.67 2.22 -7.24
CA SER A 6 4.11 0.84 -6.95
C SER A 6 5.58 0.80 -6.54
N LYS A 7 6.44 1.60 -7.20
CA LYS A 7 7.86 1.71 -6.84
C LYS A 7 8.06 2.26 -5.43
N ASN A 8 7.27 3.26 -5.03
CA ASN A 8 7.35 3.78 -3.67
C ASN A 8 6.90 2.75 -2.63
N PHE A 9 5.82 1.99 -2.88
CA PHE A 9 5.38 0.96 -1.95
C PHE A 9 6.42 -0.15 -1.76
N GLU A 10 6.93 -0.72 -2.87
CA GLU A 10 7.94 -1.78 -2.82
C GLU A 10 9.22 -1.30 -2.12
N GLN A 11 9.65 -0.07 -2.37
CA GLN A 11 10.81 0.52 -1.71
C GLN A 11 10.58 0.74 -0.21
N SER A 12 9.42 1.28 0.19
CA SER A 12 9.11 1.49 1.60
C SER A 12 8.99 0.15 2.34
N LEU A 13 8.47 -0.89 1.69
CA LEU A 13 8.38 -2.23 2.26
C LEU A 13 9.76 -2.88 2.43
N MET A 14 10.61 -2.84 1.39
CA MET A 14 11.99 -3.34 1.48
C MET A 14 12.77 -2.64 2.59
N ARG A 15 12.61 -1.31 2.72
CA ARG A 15 13.26 -0.56 3.79
C ARG A 15 12.75 -0.95 5.18
N LEU A 16 11.46 -1.24 5.30
CA LEU A 16 10.87 -1.73 6.55
C LEU A 16 11.48 -3.08 6.98
N GLU A 17 11.69 -3.98 6.02
CA GLU A 17 12.34 -5.28 6.24
C GLU A 17 13.80 -5.08 6.70
N GLU A 18 14.56 -4.22 6.02
CA GLU A 18 15.94 -3.88 6.43
C GLU A 18 16.00 -3.29 7.85
N ILE A 19 15.01 -2.48 8.23
CA ILE A 19 14.92 -1.90 9.58
C ILE A 19 14.65 -2.98 10.61
N ALA A 20 13.71 -3.91 10.33
CA ALA A 20 13.40 -5.02 11.22
C ALA A 20 14.66 -5.89 11.46
N ASP A 21 15.37 -6.25 10.39
CA ASP A 21 16.61 -7.04 10.49
C ASP A 21 17.68 -6.32 11.35
N LYS A 22 17.80 -4.99 11.22
CA LYS A 22 18.75 -4.20 12.01
C LYS A 22 18.35 -4.07 13.48
N LEU A 23 17.06 -3.98 13.77
CA LEU A 23 16.54 -3.90 15.13
C LEU A 23 16.64 -5.24 15.87
N GLU A 24 16.67 -6.36 15.14
CA GLU A 24 16.92 -7.69 15.70
C GLU A 24 18.40 -7.99 15.94
N SER A 25 19.31 -7.16 15.42
CA SER A 25 20.75 -7.30 15.64
C SER A 25 21.16 -6.81 17.04
N ASP A 26 21.96 -7.61 17.75
CA ASP A 26 22.50 -7.27 19.07
C ASP A 26 23.56 -6.15 19.05
N GLU A 27 24.01 -5.72 17.87
CA GLU A 27 25.06 -4.71 17.70
C GLU A 27 24.53 -3.27 17.60
N ILE A 28 23.21 -3.06 17.62
CA ILE A 28 22.63 -1.74 17.45
C ILE A 28 22.66 -0.90 18.74
N GLY A 29 23.13 0.35 18.63
CA GLY A 29 23.07 1.31 19.73
C GLY A 29 21.63 1.77 20.00
N LEU A 30 21.34 2.14 21.25
CA LEU A 30 19.99 2.59 21.66
C LEU A 30 19.48 3.79 20.84
N GLU A 31 20.35 4.75 20.55
CA GLU A 31 19.99 5.95 19.80
C GLU A 31 19.67 5.63 18.33
N ASP A 32 20.48 4.77 17.70
CA ASP A 32 20.21 4.27 16.35
C ASP A 32 18.94 3.43 16.28
N ALA A 33 18.69 2.59 17.29
CA ALA A 33 17.47 1.80 17.38
C ALA A 33 16.21 2.69 17.46
N LEU A 34 16.28 3.80 18.21
CA LEU A 34 15.18 4.76 18.29
C LEU A 34 14.91 5.44 16.94
N LEU A 35 15.98 5.84 16.23
CA LEU A 35 15.86 6.46 14.90
C LEU A 35 15.27 5.48 13.88
N LEU A 36 15.76 4.24 13.84
CA LEU A 36 15.23 3.21 12.95
C LEU A 36 13.77 2.86 13.28
N TYR A 37 13.40 2.83 14.56
CA TYR A 37 12.03 2.60 14.97
C TYR A 37 11.09 3.71 14.51
N GLU A 38 11.50 4.98 14.65
CA GLU A 38 10.71 6.11 14.14
C GLU A 38 10.57 6.06 12.61
N GLU A 39 11.66 5.75 11.89
CA GLU A 39 11.65 5.53 10.44
C GLU A 39 10.65 4.42 10.07
N GLY A 40 10.72 3.28 10.76
CA GLY A 40 9.83 2.13 10.54
C GLY A 40 8.35 2.45 10.73
N ILE A 41 8.01 3.24 11.76
CA ILE A 41 6.61 3.69 11.99
C ILE A 41 6.11 4.53 10.82
N ASN A 42 6.94 5.44 10.30
CA ASN A 42 6.56 6.28 9.17
C ASN A 42 6.38 5.46 7.89
N LEU A 43 7.31 4.57 7.57
CA LEU A 43 7.22 3.67 6.41
C LEU A 43 5.99 2.76 6.49
N SER A 44 5.69 2.21 7.66
CA SER A 44 4.50 1.37 7.88
C SER A 44 3.21 2.14 7.57
N ARG A 45 3.11 3.41 8.00
CA ARG A 45 1.96 4.27 7.68
C ARG A 45 1.84 4.53 6.18
N GLU A 46 2.94 4.76 5.48
CA GLU A 46 2.95 4.96 4.03
C GLU A 46 2.48 3.71 3.28
N CYS A 47 2.94 2.53 3.70
CA CYS A 47 2.52 1.25 3.15
C CYS A 47 1.00 1.05 3.32
N LEU A 48 0.48 1.26 4.53
CA LEU A 48 -0.96 1.14 4.81
C LEU A 48 -1.79 2.13 3.97
N ASN A 49 -1.34 3.37 3.83
CA ASN A 49 -2.01 4.37 3.00
C ASN A 49 -2.02 3.96 1.52
N SER A 50 -0.92 3.40 1.03
CA SER A 50 -0.81 2.90 -0.35
C SER A 50 -1.79 1.76 -0.61
N LEU A 51 -1.88 0.80 0.31
CA LEU A 51 -2.83 -0.32 0.24
C LEU A 51 -4.28 0.17 0.26
N LYS A 52 -4.61 1.09 1.18
CA LYS A 52 -5.95 1.69 1.27
C LYS A 52 -6.36 2.39 -0.02
N ASN A 53 -5.44 3.15 -0.63
CA ASN A 53 -5.70 3.81 -1.91
C ASN A 53 -5.94 2.80 -3.05
N ALA A 54 -5.21 1.68 -3.04
CA ALA A 54 -5.41 0.60 -3.99
C ALA A 54 -6.78 -0.06 -3.82
N GLU A 55 -7.19 -0.34 -2.58
CA GLU A 55 -8.50 -0.92 -2.25
C GLU A 55 -9.66 -0.02 -2.70
N ILE A 56 -9.59 1.29 -2.43
CA ILE A 56 -10.58 2.27 -2.89
C ILE A 56 -10.71 2.21 -4.41
N LYS A 57 -9.57 2.23 -5.12
CA LYS A 57 -9.57 2.19 -6.58
C LYS A 57 -10.15 0.89 -7.14
N ILE A 58 -9.87 -0.25 -6.51
CA ILE A 58 -10.47 -1.54 -6.88
C ILE A 58 -11.98 -1.49 -6.69
N THR A 59 -12.45 -0.94 -5.57
CA THR A 59 -13.88 -0.83 -5.25
C THR A 59 -14.61 0.06 -6.26
N GLU A 60 -14.04 1.21 -6.60
CA GLU A 60 -14.58 2.09 -7.63
C GLU A 60 -14.65 1.42 -9.01
N LEU A 61 -13.62 0.65 -9.38
CA LEU A 61 -13.60 -0.09 -10.64
C LEU A 61 -14.65 -1.20 -10.65
N LYS A 62 -14.82 -1.94 -9.55
CA LYS A 62 -15.88 -2.96 -9.41
C LYS A 62 -17.26 -2.34 -9.61
N LYS A 63 -17.55 -1.23 -8.93
CA LYS A 63 -18.82 -0.52 -9.06
C LYS A 63 -19.08 -0.08 -10.50
N LYS A 64 -18.08 0.48 -11.19
CA LYS A 64 -18.20 0.86 -12.61
C LYS A 64 -18.50 -0.32 -13.52
N VAL A 65 -17.91 -1.50 -13.26
CA VAL A 65 -18.20 -2.72 -14.03
C VAL A 65 -19.62 -3.22 -13.79
N GLU A 66 -20.11 -3.13 -12.55
CA GLU A 66 -21.51 -3.45 -12.21
C GLU A 66 -22.49 -2.51 -12.92
N ASP A 67 -22.23 -1.20 -12.91
CA ASP A 67 -23.05 -0.19 -13.60
C ASP A 67 -23.11 -0.44 -15.13
N ILE A 68 -22.01 -0.90 -15.74
CA ILE A 68 -21.97 -1.30 -17.17
C ILE A 68 -22.81 -2.56 -17.42
N SER A 69 -22.78 -3.53 -16.51
CA SER A 69 -23.49 -4.81 -16.66
C SER A 69 -25.01 -4.66 -16.48
N ILE A 70 -25.46 -3.63 -15.77
CA ILE A 70 -26.89 -3.31 -15.61
C ILE A 70 -27.43 -2.63 -16.89
N GLY A 71 -26.63 -1.76 -17.53
CA GLY A 71 -27.03 -1.05 -18.74
C GLY A 71 -27.24 -1.93 -19.98
N GLU A 72 -26.66 -3.14 -20.03
CA GLU A 72 -26.95 -4.10 -21.10
C GLU A 72 -28.24 -4.91 -20.87
N LYS A 73 -28.68 -5.04 -19.61
CA LYS A 73 -29.85 -5.86 -19.27
C LYS A 73 -31.17 -5.17 -19.60
N ASP A 74 -31.20 -3.84 -19.55
CA ASP A 74 -32.38 -3.04 -19.90
C ASP A 74 -32.60 -2.87 -21.42
N LEU A 75 -31.72 -3.42 -22.28
CA LEU A 75 -31.83 -3.33 -23.75
C LEU A 75 -32.46 -4.57 -24.42
N PHE A 76 -32.72 -5.65 -23.68
CA PHE A 76 -33.22 -6.92 -24.24
C PHE A 76 -34.61 -7.34 -23.74
N ASP A 77 -35.25 -6.52 -22.90
CA ASP A 77 -36.65 -6.71 -22.48
C ASP A 77 -37.58 -5.88 -23.39
N GLU A 78 -37.69 -6.24 -24.66
CA GLU A 78 -38.79 -5.85 -25.58
C GLU A 78 -39.55 -7.10 -26.05
#